data_AF-A0AAE5UYM1-F1
#
_entry.id   AF-A0AAE5UYM1-F1
#
_cell.length_a   1.000
_cell.length_b   1.000
_cell.length_c   1.000
_cell.angle_alpha   90.00
_cell.angle_beta   90.00
_cell.angle_gamma   90.00
#
_symmetry.space_group_name_H-M   'P 1'
#
loop_
_entity.id
_entity.type
_entity.pdbx_description
1 polymer ?
#
loop_
_entity_poly.entity_id
_entity_poly.type
_entity_poly.pdbx_seq_one_letter_code
_entity_poly.pdbx_strand_id
1 'polypeptide(L)'
;MRNLYYLFIVLFSLSMAQVSAQTDLPTAKPLKIEKANPINSSGTASPVLKMPSLIKEQPSLDMNSKNPVKMLPDEELVQAGTGMKIDPKVAPGERLNGSGQYFPDQYLGDVKSSGKFIGIVCRDHEYVDGDRVKIYMNDMVVEQNLLLTGAFKGINVDLQDGFNRLDFEALNHGSSAPNTAQVDVYNDKGELIYSNKWLLSAGSKATLIVTKESM
;
A
#
# COMPACT_ATOMS: atom_id res chain seq x y z
N MET A 1 4.30 -47.04 -33.97
CA MET A 1 3.86 -46.64 -32.60
C MET A 1 4.38 -47.56 -31.50
N ARG A 2 4.28 -48.90 -31.62
CA ARG A 2 4.70 -49.85 -30.57
C ARG A 2 6.22 -49.85 -30.28
N ASN A 3 7.07 -49.70 -31.29
CA ASN A 3 8.54 -49.73 -31.13
C ASN A 3 9.13 -48.43 -30.55
N LEU A 4 8.41 -47.30 -30.68
CA LEU A 4 8.82 -46.01 -30.12
C LEU A 4 8.56 -45.95 -28.60
N TYR A 5 7.54 -46.68 -28.13
CA TYR A 5 7.20 -46.77 -26.72
C TYR A 5 8.24 -47.56 -25.91
N TYR A 6 8.78 -48.64 -26.48
CA TYR A 6 9.87 -49.40 -25.86
C TYR A 6 11.18 -48.60 -25.77
N LEU A 7 11.46 -47.74 -26.75
CA LEU A 7 12.62 -46.85 -26.70
C LEU A 7 12.51 -45.85 -25.54
N PHE A 8 11.30 -45.34 -25.27
CA PHE A 8 11.03 -44.43 -24.16
C PHE A 8 11.13 -45.11 -22.79
N ILE A 9 10.69 -46.36 -22.67
CA ILE A 9 10.78 -47.13 -21.42
C ILE A 9 12.24 -47.46 -21.08
N VAL A 10 13.07 -47.79 -22.08
CA VAL A 10 14.51 -48.03 -21.86
C VAL A 10 15.22 -46.74 -21.45
N LEU A 11 14.89 -45.59 -22.07
CA LEU A 11 15.48 -44.29 -21.71
C LEU A 11 15.11 -43.85 -20.28
N PHE A 12 13.90 -44.18 -19.81
CA PHE A 12 13.45 -43.82 -18.47
C PHE A 12 14.05 -44.72 -17.38
N SER A 13 14.42 -45.96 -17.70
CA SER A 13 15.09 -46.86 -16.74
C SER A 13 16.55 -46.50 -16.46
N LEU A 14 17.20 -45.75 -17.36
CA LEU A 14 18.61 -45.37 -17.24
C LEU A 14 18.84 -44.11 -16.38
N SER A 15 17.80 -43.33 -16.06
CA SER A 15 17.91 -42.10 -15.25
C SER A 15 17.82 -42.32 -13.74
N MET A 16 17.54 -43.55 -13.27
CA MET A 16 17.46 -43.89 -11.84
C MET A 16 18.80 -44.36 -11.22
N ALA A 17 19.90 -44.39 -11.98
CA ALA A 17 21.23 -44.69 -11.44
C ALA A 17 21.82 -43.46 -10.73
N GLN A 18 21.49 -43.38 -9.46
CA GLN A 18 22.06 -42.61 -8.34
C GLN A 18 23.27 -41.68 -8.61
N VAL A 19 23.04 -40.39 -8.35
CA VAL A 19 24.09 -39.39 -8.06
C VAL A 19 24.33 -39.42 -6.55
N SER A 20 25.46 -39.99 -6.11
CA SER A 20 25.97 -39.79 -4.75
C SER A 20 26.84 -38.53 -4.73
N ALA A 21 26.33 -37.46 -4.12
CA ALA A 21 27.09 -36.25 -3.83
C ALA A 21 27.73 -36.37 -2.44
N GLN A 22 29.07 -36.38 -2.39
CA GLN A 22 29.84 -36.28 -1.15
C GLN A 22 29.84 -34.83 -0.67
N THR A 23 29.32 -34.57 0.53
CA THR A 23 29.39 -33.25 1.18
C THR A 23 30.60 -33.22 2.11
N ASP A 24 31.68 -32.56 1.69
CA ASP A 24 32.83 -32.26 2.55
C ASP A 24 32.49 -31.07 3.48
N LEU A 25 32.05 -31.35 4.72
CA LEU A 25 32.03 -30.34 5.79
C LEU A 25 33.31 -30.46 6.64
N PRO A 26 34.07 -29.38 6.86
CA PRO A 26 35.24 -29.42 7.74
C PRO A 26 34.79 -29.51 9.21
N THR A 27 35.29 -30.52 9.92
CA THR A 27 35.06 -30.65 11.37
C THR A 27 35.95 -29.67 12.13
N ALA A 28 35.36 -28.77 12.92
CA ALA A 28 36.10 -27.77 13.70
C ALA A 28 36.84 -28.40 14.90
N LYS A 29 38.15 -28.15 15.01
CA LYS A 29 38.95 -28.46 16.20
C LYS A 29 38.97 -27.27 17.16
N PRO A 30 38.54 -27.41 18.43
CA PRO A 30 38.63 -26.32 19.40
C PRO A 30 40.07 -26.13 19.93
N LEU A 31 40.49 -24.88 20.07
CA LEU A 31 41.77 -24.47 20.66
C LEU A 31 41.68 -24.47 22.20
N LYS A 32 42.67 -25.08 22.88
CA LYS A 32 42.85 -24.94 24.34
C LYS A 32 43.75 -23.75 24.64
N ILE A 33 43.26 -22.81 25.44
CA ILE A 33 44.04 -21.68 25.96
C ILE A 33 44.33 -21.97 27.44
N GLU A 34 45.61 -22.12 27.78
CA GLU A 34 46.03 -22.21 29.18
C GLU A 34 46.33 -20.81 29.74
N LYS A 35 45.97 -20.59 31.01
CA LYS A 35 46.16 -19.31 31.71
C LYS A 35 47.64 -19.13 32.05
N ALA A 36 48.25 -18.02 31.60
CA ALA A 36 49.61 -17.66 31.99
C ALA A 36 49.70 -17.34 33.50
N ASN A 37 50.73 -17.86 34.17
CA ASN A 37 51.02 -17.51 35.56
C ASN A 37 51.59 -16.07 35.64
N PRO A 38 51.14 -15.24 36.59
CA PRO A 38 51.69 -13.91 36.78
C PRO A 38 53.12 -13.97 37.32
N ILE A 39 54.01 -13.17 36.72
CA ILE A 39 55.40 -13.01 37.17
C ILE A 39 55.41 -12.14 38.42
N ASN A 40 55.81 -12.70 39.56
CA ASN A 40 56.08 -11.93 40.78
C ASN A 40 57.42 -11.19 40.62
N SER A 41 57.38 -9.86 40.46
CA SER A 41 58.58 -9.03 40.45
C SER A 41 59.09 -8.77 41.88
N SER A 42 59.88 -9.69 42.42
CA SER A 42 60.73 -9.39 43.57
C SER A 42 62.12 -8.98 43.06
N GLY A 43 62.29 -7.68 42.83
CA GLY A 43 63.57 -7.08 42.44
C GLY A 43 64.19 -6.34 43.62
N THR A 44 65.24 -6.93 44.19
CA THR A 44 66.14 -6.34 45.17
C THR A 44 66.81 -5.08 44.58
N ALA A 45 66.76 -3.96 45.29
CA ALA A 45 67.25 -2.66 44.83
C ALA A 45 68.79 -2.57 44.78
N SER A 46 69.34 -2.12 43.65
CA SER A 46 70.73 -1.68 43.49
C SER A 46 70.87 -0.19 43.81
N PRO A 47 71.94 0.29 44.49
CA PRO A 47 71.94 1.57 45.20
C PRO A 47 72.46 2.76 44.36
N VAL A 48 72.07 2.89 43.08
CA VAL A 48 72.59 3.97 42.20
C VAL A 48 71.51 4.93 41.68
N LEU A 49 70.22 4.65 41.90
CA LEU A 49 69.15 5.59 41.52
C LEU A 49 68.23 5.83 42.72
N LYS A 50 68.57 6.82 43.55
CA LYS A 50 67.65 7.41 44.52
C LYS A 50 66.68 8.35 43.78
N MET A 51 65.71 7.79 43.09
CA MET A 51 64.60 8.58 42.56
C MET A 51 63.59 8.79 43.69
N PRO A 52 63.25 10.04 44.06
CA PRO A 52 62.25 10.27 45.09
C PRO A 52 60.88 9.84 44.56
N SER A 53 60.09 9.15 45.39
CA SER A 53 58.73 8.78 45.03
C SER A 53 57.89 10.04 44.78
N LEU A 54 57.43 10.24 43.54
CA LEU A 54 56.65 11.42 43.12
C LEU A 54 55.19 11.43 43.63
N ILE A 55 54.78 10.43 44.39
CA ILE A 55 53.42 10.29 44.92
C ILE A 55 53.48 10.66 46.40
N LYS A 56 53.06 11.89 46.73
CA LYS A 56 53.20 12.43 48.09
C LYS A 56 52.10 11.99 49.06
N GLU A 57 50.97 11.50 48.56
CA GLU A 57 49.91 10.87 49.35
C GLU A 57 49.25 9.75 48.52
N GLN A 58 48.99 8.61 49.16
CA GLN A 58 48.18 7.55 48.56
C GLN A 58 46.69 7.90 48.72
N PRO A 59 45.85 7.72 47.67
CA PRO A 59 44.44 7.99 47.79
C PRO A 59 43.81 7.06 48.84
N SER A 60 43.14 7.62 49.83
CA SER A 60 42.34 6.83 50.78
C SER A 60 41.13 6.25 50.04
N LEU A 61 41.14 4.93 49.84
CA LEU A 61 40.05 4.19 49.20
C LEU A 61 39.20 3.54 50.30
N ASP A 62 37.95 3.97 50.41
CA ASP A 62 36.97 3.34 51.30
C ASP A 62 36.47 2.02 50.70
N MET A 63 37.13 0.92 51.10
CA MET A 63 36.84 -0.44 50.67
C MET A 63 35.55 -1.02 51.29
N ASN A 64 34.89 -0.29 52.20
CA ASN A 64 33.64 -0.74 52.82
C ASN A 64 32.40 -0.35 51.99
N SER A 65 32.54 0.64 51.10
CA SER A 65 31.47 1.02 50.18
C SER A 65 31.42 0.06 48.99
N LYS A 66 30.32 -0.69 48.85
CA LYS A 66 30.14 -1.61 47.72
C LYS A 66 29.81 -0.77 46.47
N ASN A 67 30.83 -0.51 45.63
CA ASN A 67 30.79 0.24 44.37
C ASN A 67 30.41 1.74 44.48
N PRO A 68 31.38 2.64 44.74
CA PRO A 68 31.14 4.08 44.65
C PRO A 68 31.03 4.60 43.20
N VAL A 69 31.53 3.85 42.21
CA VAL A 69 31.58 4.29 40.80
C VAL A 69 30.70 3.39 39.93
N LYS A 70 29.54 3.92 39.53
CA LYS A 70 28.69 3.31 38.49
C LYS A 70 29.20 3.77 37.11
N MET A 71 29.74 2.85 36.31
CA MET A 71 30.21 3.12 34.94
C MET A 71 29.13 2.89 33.86
N LEU A 72 27.92 2.50 34.27
CA LEU A 72 26.76 2.33 33.39
C LEU A 72 25.71 3.38 33.75
N PRO A 73 25.03 3.98 32.76
CA PRO A 73 23.87 4.81 33.02
C PRO A 73 22.76 3.95 33.66
N ASP A 74 22.10 4.48 34.69
CA ASP A 74 20.90 3.88 35.25
C ASP A 74 19.78 4.02 34.19
N GLU A 75 19.57 3.02 33.35
CA GLU A 75 18.50 3.05 32.37
C GLU A 75 17.14 2.81 33.04
N GLU A 76 16.35 3.86 33.20
CA GLU A 76 14.91 3.73 33.47
C GLU A 76 14.24 3.22 32.18
N LEU A 77 14.26 1.90 31.99
CA LEU A 77 13.55 1.26 30.88
C LEU A 77 12.04 1.51 31.04
N VAL A 78 11.53 2.49 30.30
CA VAL A 78 10.10 2.72 30.19
C VAL A 78 9.46 1.58 29.41
N GLN A 79 8.32 1.10 29.90
CA GLN A 79 7.56 0.05 29.21
C GLN A 79 7.17 0.52 27.80
N ALA A 80 7.22 -0.41 26.83
CA ALA A 80 6.78 -0.15 25.47
C ALA A 80 5.33 0.41 25.48
N GLY A 81 5.15 1.63 24.98
CA GLY A 81 3.87 2.34 24.99
C GLY A 81 3.80 3.57 25.89
N THR A 82 4.78 3.81 26.76
CA THR A 82 4.87 5.06 27.54
C THR A 82 4.97 6.27 26.60
N GLY A 83 3.97 7.16 26.65
CA GLY A 83 3.87 8.34 25.79
C GLY A 83 3.13 8.13 24.47
N MET A 84 2.62 6.93 24.19
CA MET A 84 1.81 6.68 23.00
C MET A 84 0.41 7.28 23.17
N LYS A 85 0.14 8.39 22.46
CA LYS A 85 -1.23 8.89 22.28
C LYS A 85 -1.90 8.05 21.19
N ILE A 86 -2.66 7.04 21.59
CA ILE A 86 -3.51 6.29 20.66
C ILE A 86 -4.72 7.17 20.36
N ASP A 87 -4.86 7.60 19.10
CA ASP A 87 -6.07 8.26 18.63
C ASP A 87 -7.16 7.18 18.45
N PRO A 88 -8.24 7.17 19.24
CA PRO A 88 -9.26 6.12 19.16
C PRO A 88 -10.13 6.24 17.90
N LYS A 89 -9.93 7.27 17.06
CA LYS A 89 -10.64 7.42 15.78
C LYS A 89 -10.03 6.62 14.63
N VAL A 90 -9.24 5.60 14.94
CA VAL A 90 -8.91 4.52 13.99
C VAL A 90 -10.08 3.53 13.99
N ALA A 91 -11.20 3.94 13.41
CA ALA A 91 -12.06 2.97 12.73
C ALA A 91 -11.19 2.25 11.67
N PRO A 92 -11.54 1.03 11.21
CA PRO A 92 -10.87 0.44 10.06
C PRO A 92 -11.15 1.30 8.82
N GLY A 93 -10.42 2.42 8.72
CA GLY A 93 -10.29 3.20 7.52
C GLY A 93 -9.69 2.27 6.49
N GLU A 94 -10.40 2.16 5.40
CA GLU A 94 -10.01 1.46 4.18
C GLU A 94 -8.50 1.53 4.02
N ARG A 95 -7.87 0.36 3.89
CA ARG A 95 -6.42 0.27 3.78
C ARG A 95 -6.00 0.98 2.49
N LEU A 96 -5.62 2.24 2.66
CA LEU A 96 -5.05 3.13 1.66
C LEU A 96 -3.68 2.61 1.23
N ASN A 97 -3.68 1.62 0.35
CA ASN A 97 -2.54 1.36 -0.48
C ASN A 97 -2.55 2.37 -1.64
N GLY A 98 -2.09 3.58 -1.35
CA GLY A 98 -1.78 4.64 -2.32
C GLY A 98 -2.83 5.76 -2.37
N SER A 99 -2.45 6.97 -1.93
CA SER A 99 -3.19 8.24 -2.06
C SER A 99 -4.67 8.23 -1.64
N GLY A 100 -4.95 8.17 -0.33
CA GLY A 100 -6.31 8.18 0.21
C GLY A 100 -7.08 9.49 0.15
N GLN A 101 -7.13 10.10 -1.02
CA GLN A 101 -8.09 11.15 -1.32
C GLN A 101 -9.44 10.46 -1.60
N TYR A 102 -10.39 10.59 -0.68
CA TYR A 102 -11.78 10.26 -0.96
C TYR A 102 -12.37 11.37 -1.84
N PHE A 103 -12.88 10.99 -3.01
CA PHE A 103 -13.55 11.90 -3.94
C PHE A 103 -15.06 11.84 -3.67
N PRO A 104 -15.64 12.89 -3.08
CA PRO A 104 -17.05 12.91 -2.68
C PRO A 104 -17.98 13.06 -3.90
N ASP A 105 -19.27 13.12 -3.62
CA ASP A 105 -20.30 13.40 -4.62
C ASP A 105 -20.00 14.71 -5.37
N GLN A 106 -20.20 14.71 -6.68
CA GLN A 106 -19.89 15.84 -7.55
C GLN A 106 -21.16 16.34 -8.24
N TYR A 107 -21.37 17.66 -8.21
CA TYR A 107 -22.40 18.28 -9.05
C TYR A 107 -21.80 18.65 -10.41
N LEU A 108 -22.31 18.06 -11.48
CA LEU A 108 -21.85 18.28 -12.84
C LEU A 108 -22.42 19.59 -13.39
N GLY A 109 -23.66 19.94 -13.05
CA GLY A 109 -24.29 21.19 -13.45
C GLY A 109 -25.72 21.00 -13.95
N ASP A 110 -26.18 22.04 -14.66
CA ASP A 110 -27.53 22.14 -15.21
C ASP A 110 -27.48 22.26 -16.73
N VAL A 111 -28.33 21.50 -17.40
CA VAL A 111 -28.46 21.50 -18.86
C VAL A 111 -29.92 21.73 -19.23
N LYS A 112 -30.14 22.51 -20.29
CA LYS A 112 -31.45 22.74 -20.86
C LYS A 112 -31.57 22.01 -22.20
N SER A 113 -32.67 21.31 -22.40
CA SER A 113 -32.99 20.63 -23.65
C SER A 113 -34.47 20.79 -23.96
N SER A 114 -34.84 20.96 -25.23
CA SER A 114 -36.24 20.93 -25.70
C SER A 114 -36.61 19.61 -26.37
N GLY A 115 -35.65 18.67 -26.44
CA GLY A 115 -35.85 17.36 -27.07
C GLY A 115 -36.73 16.42 -26.24
N LYS A 116 -37.32 15.43 -26.91
CA LYS A 116 -38.12 14.37 -26.25
C LYS A 116 -37.25 13.39 -25.46
N PHE A 117 -36.06 13.12 -25.96
CA PHE A 117 -35.07 12.24 -25.37
C PHE A 117 -33.70 12.91 -25.42
N ILE A 118 -32.78 12.41 -24.60
CA ILE A 118 -31.36 12.75 -24.66
C ILE A 118 -30.54 11.50 -24.79
N GLY A 119 -29.45 11.59 -25.55
CA GLY A 119 -28.43 10.54 -25.61
C GLY A 119 -27.35 10.84 -24.60
N ILE A 120 -27.22 10.00 -23.56
CA ILE A 120 -26.14 10.12 -22.58
C ILE A 120 -25.08 9.11 -22.99
N VAL A 121 -23.88 9.57 -23.29
CA VAL A 121 -22.74 8.68 -23.53
C VAL A 121 -21.69 8.88 -22.44
N CYS A 122 -21.11 7.78 -22.00
CA CYS A 122 -20.02 7.77 -21.05
C CYS A 122 -18.84 7.00 -21.65
N ARG A 123 -17.62 7.44 -21.34
CA ARG A 123 -16.40 6.69 -21.63
C ARG A 123 -15.39 6.85 -20.51
N ASP A 124 -14.42 5.96 -20.52
CA ASP A 124 -13.22 6.10 -19.73
C ASP A 124 -12.37 7.28 -20.25
N HIS A 125 -11.93 8.15 -19.35
CA HIS A 125 -11.12 9.31 -19.71
C HIS A 125 -9.60 9.03 -19.63
N GLU A 126 -9.17 8.01 -18.88
CA GLU A 126 -7.76 7.79 -18.55
C GLU A 126 -7.28 6.42 -19.04
N TYR A 127 -7.64 5.34 -18.33
CA TYR A 127 -7.18 4.00 -18.64
C TYR A 127 -8.26 2.97 -18.36
N VAL A 128 -8.54 2.11 -19.34
CA VAL A 128 -9.56 1.06 -19.22
C VAL A 128 -9.09 -0.02 -18.25
N ASP A 129 -9.44 0.13 -16.99
CA ASP A 129 -9.03 -0.75 -15.89
C ASP A 129 -10.22 -1.49 -15.24
N GLY A 130 -11.39 -1.40 -15.85
CA GLY A 130 -12.59 -2.09 -15.42
C GLY A 130 -13.56 -1.23 -14.60
N ASP A 131 -13.46 0.09 -14.73
CA ASP A 131 -14.39 1.07 -14.18
C ASP A 131 -15.87 0.79 -14.56
N ARG A 132 -16.75 0.86 -13.55
CA ARG A 132 -18.19 0.54 -13.65
C ARG A 132 -19.02 1.62 -12.99
N VAL A 133 -20.05 2.04 -13.69
CA VAL A 133 -20.97 3.10 -13.25
C VAL A 133 -22.41 2.59 -13.36
N LYS A 134 -23.23 3.00 -12.40
CA LYS A 134 -24.69 2.83 -12.46
C LYS A 134 -25.35 4.17 -12.74
N ILE A 135 -26.33 4.19 -13.62
CA ILE A 135 -27.04 5.41 -14.01
C ILE A 135 -28.48 5.36 -13.49
N TYR A 136 -28.87 6.43 -12.81
CA TYR A 136 -30.23 6.67 -12.35
C TYR A 136 -30.83 7.87 -13.06
N MET A 137 -32.14 7.80 -13.32
CA MET A 137 -32.96 8.91 -13.81
C MET A 137 -34.15 9.07 -12.87
N ASN A 138 -34.29 10.24 -12.24
CA ASN A 138 -35.33 10.51 -11.24
C ASN A 138 -35.46 9.38 -10.21
N ASP A 139 -34.31 8.94 -9.67
CA ASP A 139 -34.17 7.84 -8.71
C ASP A 139 -34.54 6.42 -9.23
N MET A 140 -34.86 6.28 -10.52
CA MET A 140 -35.05 4.98 -11.18
C MET A 140 -33.77 4.52 -11.87
N VAL A 141 -33.40 3.25 -11.72
CA VAL A 141 -32.23 2.68 -12.38
C VAL A 141 -32.50 2.54 -13.88
N VAL A 142 -31.74 3.28 -14.70
CA VAL A 142 -31.78 3.15 -16.16
C VAL A 142 -30.78 2.11 -16.63
N GLU A 143 -29.55 2.17 -16.09
CA GLU A 143 -28.48 1.24 -16.41
C GLU A 143 -27.83 0.76 -15.12
N GLN A 144 -27.86 -0.56 -14.88
CA GLN A 144 -27.42 -1.12 -13.60
C GLN A 144 -25.89 -1.24 -13.51
N ASN A 145 -25.22 -1.53 -14.62
CA ASN A 145 -23.78 -1.81 -14.64
C ASN A 145 -23.18 -1.45 -16.00
N LEU A 146 -22.90 -0.17 -16.20
CA LEU A 146 -22.20 0.32 -17.36
C LEU A 146 -20.69 0.15 -17.17
N LEU A 147 -20.08 -0.75 -17.93
CA LEU A 147 -18.63 -0.87 -18.01
C LEU A 147 -18.06 0.25 -18.88
N LEU A 148 -17.26 1.12 -18.27
CA LEU A 148 -16.52 2.16 -18.97
C LEU A 148 -15.41 1.52 -19.81
N THR A 149 -15.36 1.94 -21.07
CA THR A 149 -14.34 1.52 -22.03
C THR A 149 -13.77 2.77 -22.70
N GLY A 150 -12.67 2.64 -23.43
CA GLY A 150 -12.11 3.76 -24.19
C GLY A 150 -13.04 4.29 -25.29
N ALA A 151 -13.99 3.46 -25.75
CA ALA A 151 -15.06 3.88 -26.64
C ALA A 151 -16.26 4.42 -25.85
N PHE A 152 -16.95 5.41 -26.43
CA PHE A 152 -18.21 5.92 -25.92
C PHE A 152 -19.29 4.84 -25.96
N LYS A 153 -19.90 4.60 -24.80
CA LYS A 153 -21.11 3.80 -24.67
C LYS A 153 -22.19 4.68 -24.10
N GLY A 154 -23.36 4.66 -24.70
CA GLY A 154 -24.45 5.49 -24.23
C GLY A 154 -25.78 4.79 -24.24
N ILE A 155 -26.68 5.41 -23.52
CA ILE A 155 -28.08 5.06 -23.41
C ILE A 155 -28.91 6.29 -23.75
N ASN A 156 -30.01 6.06 -24.46
CA ASN A 156 -30.99 7.09 -24.70
C ASN A 156 -32.02 7.05 -23.58
N VAL A 157 -32.33 8.22 -23.02
CA VAL A 157 -33.32 8.33 -21.95
C VAL A 157 -34.37 9.36 -22.34
N ASP A 158 -35.63 8.96 -22.19
CA ASP A 158 -36.77 9.83 -22.42
C ASP A 158 -36.88 10.85 -21.28
N LEU A 159 -37.00 12.13 -21.64
CA LEU A 159 -37.13 13.21 -20.66
C LEU A 159 -38.60 13.47 -20.32
N GLN A 160 -38.89 13.52 -19.02
CA GLN A 160 -40.17 14.00 -18.50
C GLN A 160 -40.23 15.53 -18.57
N ASP A 161 -41.42 16.09 -18.62
CA ASP A 161 -41.60 17.55 -18.66
C ASP A 161 -41.14 18.18 -17.32
N GLY A 162 -40.33 19.24 -17.40
CA GLY A 162 -39.72 19.87 -16.23
C GLY A 162 -38.31 19.34 -15.91
N PHE A 163 -38.03 19.11 -14.63
CA PHE A 163 -36.69 18.74 -14.16
C PHE A 163 -36.48 17.22 -14.17
N ASN A 164 -35.38 16.79 -14.79
CA ASN A 164 -34.94 15.40 -14.80
C ASN A 164 -33.57 15.32 -14.13
N ARG A 165 -33.47 14.56 -13.04
CA ARG A 165 -32.23 14.37 -12.29
C ARG A 165 -31.55 13.09 -12.77
N LEU A 166 -30.33 13.22 -13.27
CA LEU A 166 -29.46 12.11 -13.64
C LEU A 166 -28.37 11.94 -12.58
N ASP A 167 -28.28 10.75 -12.02
CA ASP A 167 -27.19 10.40 -11.10
C ASP A 167 -26.33 9.28 -11.67
N PHE A 168 -25.03 9.48 -11.62
CA PHE A 168 -24.02 8.50 -12.00
C PHE A 168 -23.30 8.03 -10.74
N GLU A 169 -23.58 6.81 -10.30
CA GLU A 169 -22.95 6.20 -9.14
C GLU A 169 -21.77 5.33 -9.55
N ALA A 170 -20.59 5.62 -9.01
CA ALA A 170 -19.41 4.79 -9.21
C ALA A 170 -19.56 3.48 -8.41
N LEU A 171 -19.68 2.33 -9.10
CA LEU A 171 -19.78 1.03 -8.44
C LEU A 171 -18.42 0.52 -7.96
N ASN A 172 -17.36 0.93 -8.66
CA ASN A 172 -15.98 0.62 -8.34
C ASN A 172 -15.08 1.79 -8.78
N HIS A 173 -13.76 1.60 -8.63
CA HIS A 173 -12.72 2.52 -9.07
C HIS A 173 -11.69 1.75 -9.94
N GLY A 174 -12.16 0.73 -10.66
CA GLY A 174 -11.29 -0.09 -11.49
C GLY A 174 -10.15 -0.76 -10.72
N SER A 175 -9.00 -0.83 -11.37
CA SER A 175 -7.73 -1.29 -10.76
C SER A 175 -6.96 -0.13 -10.12
N SER A 176 -7.25 1.11 -10.52
CA SER A 176 -6.59 2.34 -10.04
C SER A 176 -7.63 3.37 -9.62
N ALA A 177 -7.69 3.68 -8.33
CA ALA A 177 -8.52 4.79 -7.87
C ALA A 177 -7.98 6.14 -8.39
N PRO A 178 -8.85 7.13 -8.69
CA PRO A 178 -10.32 7.11 -8.66
C PRO A 178 -10.99 6.65 -9.97
N ASN A 179 -12.32 6.44 -9.93
CA ASN A 179 -13.11 6.22 -11.14
C ASN A 179 -13.06 7.47 -12.04
N THR A 180 -12.59 7.30 -13.27
CA THR A 180 -12.37 8.41 -14.22
C THR A 180 -13.25 8.26 -15.45
N ALA A 181 -14.39 8.95 -15.46
CA ALA A 181 -15.25 8.98 -16.63
C ALA A 181 -15.38 10.37 -17.23
N GLN A 182 -15.67 10.37 -18.53
CA GLN A 182 -16.23 11.50 -19.24
C GLN A 182 -17.68 11.19 -19.60
N VAL A 183 -18.57 12.14 -19.35
CA VAL A 183 -19.97 12.12 -19.81
C VAL A 183 -20.19 13.20 -20.84
N ASP A 184 -20.78 12.80 -21.95
CA ASP A 184 -21.23 13.69 -23.00
C ASP A 184 -22.74 13.47 -23.18
N VAL A 185 -23.51 14.56 -23.29
CA VAL A 185 -24.96 14.52 -23.49
C VAL A 185 -25.28 15.14 -24.84
N TYR A 186 -26.07 14.42 -25.62
CA TYR A 186 -26.54 14.82 -26.93
C TYR A 186 -28.05 15.09 -26.91
N ASN A 187 -28.47 16.09 -27.69
CA ASN A 187 -29.89 16.35 -27.92
C ASN A 187 -30.49 15.36 -28.94
N ASP A 188 -31.79 15.51 -29.20
CA ASP A 188 -32.55 14.72 -30.16
C ASP A 188 -32.09 14.87 -31.62
N LYS A 189 -31.36 15.96 -31.92
CA LYS A 189 -30.72 16.22 -33.22
C LYS A 189 -29.30 15.63 -33.32
N GLY A 190 -28.78 15.05 -32.25
CA GLY A 190 -27.42 14.52 -32.18
C GLY A 190 -26.33 15.58 -31.98
N GLU A 191 -26.69 16.79 -31.56
CA GLU A 191 -25.74 17.86 -31.22
C GLU A 191 -25.32 17.72 -29.75
N LEU A 192 -24.03 17.93 -29.48
CA LEU A 192 -23.47 17.90 -28.13
C LEU A 192 -23.96 19.13 -27.35
N ILE A 193 -24.73 18.91 -26.30
CA ILE A 193 -25.24 19.97 -25.42
C ILE A 193 -24.42 20.13 -24.15
N TYR A 194 -23.75 19.06 -23.71
CA TYR A 194 -22.99 19.06 -22.48
C TYR A 194 -21.87 18.03 -22.53
N SER A 195 -20.71 18.36 -21.98
CA SER A 195 -19.56 17.47 -21.86
C SER A 195 -18.83 17.80 -20.57
N ASN A 196 -18.67 16.84 -19.67
CA ASN A 196 -17.90 17.00 -18.46
C ASN A 196 -17.22 15.70 -18.04
N LYS A 197 -16.25 15.81 -17.14
CA LYS A 197 -15.49 14.70 -16.58
C LYS A 197 -15.73 14.68 -15.08
N TRP A 198 -15.73 13.48 -14.51
CA TRP A 198 -15.79 13.31 -13.07
C TRP A 198 -14.65 12.44 -12.58
N LEU A 199 -14.33 12.65 -11.31
CA LEU A 199 -13.40 11.87 -10.52
C LEU A 199 -14.18 11.43 -9.29
N LEU A 200 -14.60 10.16 -9.24
CA LEU A 200 -15.45 9.65 -8.16
C LEU A 200 -14.76 8.51 -7.41
N SER A 201 -14.94 8.47 -6.09
CA SER A 201 -14.63 7.26 -5.32
C SER A 201 -15.79 6.27 -5.44
N ALA A 202 -15.51 4.98 -5.22
CA ALA A 202 -16.56 3.96 -5.21
C ALA A 202 -17.64 4.32 -4.16
N GLY A 203 -18.90 4.31 -4.58
CA GLY A 203 -20.07 4.73 -3.79
C GLY A 203 -20.47 6.20 -3.96
N SER A 204 -19.57 7.06 -4.44
CA SER A 204 -19.87 8.47 -4.72
C SER A 204 -20.73 8.62 -5.98
N LYS A 205 -21.49 9.71 -6.03
CA LYS A 205 -22.44 10.03 -7.10
C LYS A 205 -22.11 11.35 -7.77
N ALA A 206 -22.15 11.37 -9.10
CA ALA A 206 -22.17 12.60 -9.88
C ALA A 206 -23.59 12.92 -10.33
N THR A 207 -24.09 14.12 -10.01
CA THR A 207 -25.46 14.55 -10.36
C THR A 207 -25.43 15.57 -11.49
N LEU A 208 -26.26 15.35 -12.51
CA LEU A 208 -26.54 16.26 -13.62
C LEU A 208 -28.05 16.54 -13.66
N ILE A 209 -28.46 17.80 -13.71
CA ILE A 209 -29.87 18.16 -13.85
C ILE A 209 -30.15 18.57 -15.29
N VAL A 210 -31.14 17.94 -15.91
CA VAL A 210 -31.58 18.24 -17.25
C VAL A 210 -33.00 18.80 -17.18
N THR A 211 -33.15 20.07 -17.53
CA THR A 211 -34.45 20.73 -17.60
C THR A 211 -34.99 20.61 -19.02
N LYS A 212 -36.13 19.94 -19.16
CA LYS A 212 -36.90 19.91 -20.39
C LYS A 212 -37.76 21.15 -20.48
N GLU A 213 -37.40 22.06 -21.38
CA GLU A 213 -38.24 23.24 -21.65
C GLU A 213 -39.43 22.79 -22.50
N SER A 214 -40.63 22.80 -21.89
CA SER A 214 -41.89 22.62 -22.60
C SER A 214 -42.11 23.80 -23.54
N MET A 215 -42.06 23.54 -24.86
CA MET A 215 -42.52 24.47 -25.90
C MET A 215 -44.02 24.62 -25.90
#